data_AF-A0A7K8PV79-F1
#
_entry.id   AF-A0A7K8PV79-F1
#
_cell.length_a   1.000
_cell.length_b   1.000
_cell.length_c   1.000
_cell.angle_alpha   90.00
_cell.angle_beta   90.00
_cell.angle_gamma   90.00
#
_symmetry.space_group_name_H-M   'P 1'
#
loop_
_entity.id
_entity.type
_entity.pdbx_description
1 polymer ?
#
loop_
_entity_poly.entity_id
_entity_poly.type
_entity_poly.pdbx_seq_one_letter_code
_entity_poly.pdbx_strand_id
1 'polypeptide(L)'
;EKTVPIPEKLNEWAPRPPPEFVRDVMGSSAGAGSGEFHVYRHLRRREYQRQDFMDAMAEKQRLDEEFQKKLERNKMIAEEQTAKRRRKRQKLKEKKLQAKKNKLEQKKQEK
;
A
#
# COMPACT_ATOMS: atom_id res chain seq x y z
N GLU A 1 -1.32 10.63 -39.68
CA GLU A 1 -1.96 9.72 -38.70
C GLU A 1 -2.13 10.47 -37.38
N LYS A 2 -3.35 10.52 -36.81
CA LYS A 2 -3.60 11.14 -35.50
C LYS A 2 -3.49 10.06 -34.43
N THR A 3 -2.57 10.23 -33.49
CA THR A 3 -2.41 9.32 -32.34
C THR A 3 -3.66 9.35 -31.47
N VAL A 4 -4.18 8.18 -31.09
CA VAL A 4 -5.31 8.06 -30.16
C VAL A 4 -4.82 8.42 -28.75
N PRO A 5 -5.46 9.37 -28.04
CA PRO A 5 -5.06 9.70 -26.68
C PRO A 5 -5.45 8.56 -25.73
N ILE A 6 -4.46 7.89 -25.15
CA ILE A 6 -4.67 6.97 -24.03
C ILE A 6 -4.91 7.82 -22.78
N PRO A 7 -5.98 7.59 -22.03
CA PRO A 7 -6.25 8.36 -20.83
C PRO A 7 -5.14 8.11 -19.80
N GLU A 8 -4.51 9.20 -19.35
CA GLU A 8 -3.59 9.17 -18.23
C GLU A 8 -4.34 8.87 -16.92
N LYS A 9 -3.59 8.46 -15.89
CA LYS A 9 -4.17 8.22 -14.57
C LYS A 9 -4.89 9.48 -14.08
N LEU A 10 -6.13 9.32 -13.64
CA LEU A 10 -6.89 10.40 -13.01
C LEU A 10 -6.17 10.83 -11.73
N ASN A 11 -5.85 12.12 -11.62
CA ASN A 11 -5.36 12.66 -10.36
C ASN A 11 -6.49 12.64 -9.33
N GLU A 12 -6.19 12.11 -8.15
CA GLU A 12 -7.12 12.14 -7.02
C GLU A 12 -7.40 13.60 -6.65
N TRP A 13 -8.64 13.89 -6.23
CA TRP A 13 -9.00 15.22 -5.77
C TRP A 13 -8.14 15.57 -4.56
N ALA A 14 -7.47 16.72 -4.60
CA ALA A 14 -6.67 17.24 -3.50
C ALA A 14 -7.17 18.63 -3.07
N PRO A 15 -7.14 18.95 -1.76
CA PRO A 15 -7.48 20.29 -1.30
C PRO A 15 -6.51 21.30 -1.93
N ARG A 16 -7.06 22.41 -2.41
CA ARG A 16 -6.26 23.49 -3.01
C ARG A 16 -5.36 24.09 -1.93
N PRO A 17 -4.08 24.38 -2.23
CA PRO A 17 -3.22 25.05 -1.26
C PRO A 17 -3.83 26.41 -0.89
N PRO A 18 -3.74 26.82 0.38
CA PRO A 18 -4.19 28.14 0.79
C PRO A 18 -3.38 29.22 0.04
N PRO A 19 -4.01 30.35 -0.33
CA PRO A 19 -3.28 31.45 -0.96
C PRO A 19 -2.26 32.04 0.02
N GLU A 20 -1.05 32.32 -0.47
CA GLU A 20 0.05 32.90 0.32
C GLU A 20 -0.31 34.28 0.89
N PHE A 21 -0.98 35.12 0.11
CA PHE A 21 -1.35 36.47 0.52
C PHE A 21 -2.84 36.72 0.28
N VAL A 22 -3.54 37.15 1.33
CA VAL A 22 -4.90 37.66 1.26
C VAL A 22 -4.81 39.19 1.15
N ARG A 23 -5.28 39.75 0.05
CA ARG A 23 -5.09 41.18 -0.30
C ARG A 23 -6.22 42.06 0.22
N ASP A 24 -7.35 41.46 0.53
CA ASP A 24 -8.63 42.06 0.87
C ASP A 24 -8.95 42.02 2.37
N VAL A 25 -7.93 41.89 3.22
CA VAL A 25 -8.09 41.88 4.68
C VAL A 25 -8.49 43.28 5.16
N MET A 26 -9.67 43.39 5.76
CA MET A 26 -10.14 44.62 6.42
C MET A 26 -9.53 44.73 7.83
N GLY A 27 -9.43 45.95 8.38
CA GLY A 27 -8.77 46.21 9.66
C GLY A 27 -9.37 45.44 10.83
N SER A 28 -8.54 45.08 11.82
CA SER A 28 -8.92 44.16 12.91
C SER A 28 -10.04 44.66 13.83
N SER A 29 -10.27 45.97 13.91
CA SER A 29 -11.37 46.60 14.65
C SER A 29 -12.56 46.98 13.77
N ALA A 30 -12.54 46.64 12.49
CA ALA A 30 -13.65 46.92 11.58
C ALA A 30 -14.87 46.05 11.92
N GLY A 31 -16.07 46.61 11.75
CA GLY A 31 -17.32 45.88 11.97
C GLY A 31 -17.60 44.80 10.92
N ALA A 32 -18.62 43.97 11.16
CA ALA A 32 -19.06 42.95 10.22
C ALA A 32 -19.62 43.60 8.95
N GLY A 33 -18.93 43.42 7.81
CA GLY A 33 -19.40 43.83 6.50
C GLY A 33 -20.45 42.87 5.91
N SER A 34 -21.19 43.31 4.89
CA SER A 34 -22.20 42.49 4.21
C SER A 34 -21.63 41.23 3.54
N GLY A 35 -20.34 41.25 3.17
CA GLY A 35 -19.64 40.12 2.54
C GLY A 35 -19.05 39.11 3.52
N GLU A 36 -18.94 39.44 4.81
CA GLU A 36 -18.20 38.64 5.81
C GLU A 36 -18.81 37.23 5.97
N PHE A 37 -20.14 37.14 5.92
CA PHE A 37 -20.84 35.86 5.96
C PHE A 37 -20.45 34.94 4.80
N HIS A 38 -20.32 35.49 3.58
CA HIS A 38 -19.96 34.68 2.41
C HIS A 38 -18.50 34.24 2.46
N VAL A 39 -17.60 35.08 2.98
CA VAL A 39 -16.20 34.73 3.22
C VAL A 39 -16.11 33.54 4.18
N TYR A 40 -16.75 33.63 5.36
CA TYR A 40 -16.78 32.53 6.34
C TYR A 40 -17.38 31.25 5.75
N ARG A 41 -18.49 31.34 5.02
CA ARG A 41 -19.13 30.19 4.37
C ARG A 41 -18.18 29.47 3.42
N HIS A 42 -17.43 30.21 2.59
CA HIS A 42 -16.46 29.62 1.66
C HIS A 42 -15.25 29.03 2.39
N LEU A 43 -14.76 29.71 3.42
CA LEU A 43 -13.64 29.24 4.23
C LEU A 43 -14.00 27.97 4.99
N ARG A 44 -15.15 27.93 5.65
CA ARG A 44 -15.65 26.75 6.38
C ARG A 44 -15.82 25.55 5.45
N ARG A 45 -16.41 25.75 4.27
CA ARG A 45 -16.57 24.68 3.28
C ARG A 45 -15.21 24.15 2.81
N ARG A 46 -14.25 25.04 2.53
CA ARG A 46 -12.89 24.64 2.13
C ARG A 46 -12.20 23.85 3.24
N GLU A 47 -12.35 24.27 4.48
CA GLU A 47 -11.72 23.61 5.63
C GLU A 47 -12.33 22.23 5.91
N TYR A 48 -13.65 22.09 5.85
CA TYR A 48 -14.30 20.78 5.99
C TYR A 48 -13.87 19.81 4.88
N GLN A 49 -13.84 20.28 3.63
CA GLN A 49 -13.34 19.47 2.52
C GLN A 49 -11.88 19.05 2.71
N ARG A 50 -11.04 19.92 3.29
CA ARG A 50 -9.66 19.60 3.61
C ARG A 50 -9.58 18.55 4.73
N GLN A 51 -10.35 18.72 5.79
CA GLN A 51 -10.38 17.80 6.94
C GLN A 51 -10.87 16.42 6.51
N ASP A 52 -12.01 16.34 5.83
CA ASP A 52 -12.59 15.09 5.33
C ASP A 52 -11.60 14.33 4.42
N PHE A 53 -10.85 15.05 3.58
CA PHE A 53 -9.82 14.45 2.74
C PHE A 53 -8.64 13.89 3.53
N MET A 54 -8.16 14.62 4.53
CA MET A 54 -7.07 14.14 5.40
C MET A 54 -7.50 12.87 6.14
N ASP A 55 -8.72 12.85 6.67
CA ASP A 55 -9.26 11.72 7.42
C ASP A 55 -9.46 10.50 6.51
N ALA A 56 -10.03 10.71 5.31
CA ALA A 56 -10.20 9.65 4.31
C ALA A 56 -8.86 9.07 3.83
N MET A 57 -7.85 9.91 3.59
CA MET A 57 -6.51 9.47 3.19
C MET A 57 -5.82 8.69 4.30
N ALA A 58 -5.92 9.13 5.55
CA ALA A 58 -5.35 8.43 6.69
C ALA A 58 -5.98 7.04 6.88
N GLU A 59 -7.31 6.95 6.77
CA GLU A 59 -8.03 5.68 6.87
C GLU A 59 -7.64 4.73 5.73
N LYS A 60 -7.60 5.22 4.48
CA LYS A 60 -7.16 4.44 3.31
C LYS A 60 -5.75 3.88 3.51
N GLN A 61 -4.81 4.72 3.94
CA GLN A 61 -3.42 4.31 4.21
C GLN A 61 -3.35 3.23 5.29
N ARG A 62 -4.10 3.40 6.40
CA ARG A 62 -4.13 2.40 7.47
C ARG A 62 -4.64 1.05 6.97
N LEU A 63 -5.73 1.03 6.21
CA LEU A 63 -6.32 -0.19 5.65
C LEU A 63 -5.38 -0.88 4.66
N ASP A 64 -4.73 -0.11 3.79
CA ASP A 64 -3.76 -0.62 2.82
C ASP A 64 -2.54 -1.24 3.51
N GLU A 65 -2.02 -0.60 4.57
CA GLU A 65 -0.94 -1.14 5.37
C GLU A 65 -1.32 -2.44 6.08
N GLU A 66 -2.50 -2.50 6.70
CA GLU A 66 -3.00 -3.70 7.36
C GLU A 66 -3.19 -4.85 6.37
N PHE A 67 -3.72 -4.54 5.19
CA PHE A 67 -3.89 -5.49 4.11
C PHE A 67 -2.54 -6.05 3.63
N GLN A 68 -1.57 -5.17 3.39
CA GLN A 68 -0.23 -5.57 2.96
C GLN A 68 0.48 -6.44 4.02
N LYS A 69 0.43 -6.03 5.30
CA LYS A 69 0.96 -6.81 6.42
C LYS A 69 0.32 -8.21 6.49
N LYS A 70 -0.99 -8.31 6.26
CA LYS A 70 -1.72 -9.59 6.23
C LYS A 70 -1.27 -10.47 5.06
N LEU A 71 -1.11 -9.89 3.86
CA LEU A 71 -0.61 -10.62 2.69
C LEU A 71 0.80 -11.18 2.91
N GLU A 72 1.71 -10.36 3.45
CA GLU A 72 3.08 -10.78 3.75
C GLU A 72 3.11 -11.89 4.79
N ARG A 73 2.33 -11.77 5.86
CA ARG A 73 2.22 -12.81 6.88
C ARG A 73 1.74 -14.14 6.29
N ASN A 74 0.73 -14.09 5.43
CA ASN A 74 0.21 -15.29 4.76
C ASN A 74 1.24 -15.91 3.81
N LYS A 75 1.99 -15.09 3.06
CA LYS A 75 3.10 -15.56 2.21
C LYS A 75 4.18 -16.25 3.03
N MET A 76 4.59 -15.67 4.16
CA MET A 76 5.58 -16.25 5.06
C MET A 76 5.12 -17.59 5.64
N ILE A 77 3.87 -17.68 6.10
CA ILE A 77 3.30 -18.94 6.62
C ILE A 77 3.26 -20.01 5.52
N ALA A 78 2.81 -19.65 4.32
CA ALA A 78 2.77 -20.57 3.19
C ALA A 78 4.17 -21.07 2.80
N GLU A 79 5.16 -20.19 2.81
CA GLU A 79 6.55 -20.53 2.53
C GLU A 79 7.15 -21.43 3.61
N GLU A 80 6.91 -21.15 4.90
CA GLU A 80 7.39 -21.99 6.00
C GLU A 80 6.84 -23.42 5.90
N GLN A 81 5.53 -23.56 5.66
CA GLN A 81 4.90 -24.87 5.49
C GLN A 81 5.45 -25.60 4.26
N THR A 82 5.66 -24.87 3.16
CA THR A 82 6.22 -25.42 1.93
C THR A 82 7.67 -25.84 2.11
N ALA A 83 8.49 -25.05 2.80
CA ALA A 83 9.89 -25.32 3.12
C ALA A 83 10.01 -26.55 4.04
N LYS A 84 9.17 -26.66 5.07
CA LYS A 84 9.10 -27.83 5.95
C LYS A 84 8.79 -29.11 5.17
N ARG A 85 7.79 -29.07 4.28
CA ARG A 85 7.43 -30.19 3.40
C ARG A 85 8.55 -30.51 2.38
N ARG A 86 9.20 -29.48 1.81
CA ARG A 86 10.33 -29.62 0.88
C ARG A 86 11.54 -30.28 1.56
N ARG A 87 11.91 -29.85 2.77
CA ARG A 87 12.98 -30.44 3.58
C ARG A 87 12.73 -31.92 3.88
N LYS A 88 11.50 -32.29 4.23
CA LYS A 88 11.12 -33.71 4.42
C LYS A 88 11.32 -34.54 3.14
N ARG A 89 10.89 -34.02 1.98
CA ARG A 89 11.07 -34.69 0.68
C ARG A 89 12.53 -34.82 0.27
N GLN A 90 13.35 -33.79 0.50
CA GLN A 90 14.79 -33.82 0.23
C GLN A 90 15.50 -34.88 1.07
N LYS A 91 15.26 -34.92 2.39
CA LYS A 91 15.80 -35.98 3.27
C LYS A 91 15.42 -37.39 2.80
N LEU A 92 14.19 -37.59 2.34
CA LEU A 92 13.76 -38.88 1.80
C LEU A 92 14.49 -39.21 0.48
N LYS A 93 14.68 -38.23 -0.40
CA LYS A 93 15.42 -38.38 -1.66
C LYS A 93 16.90 -38.73 -1.42
N GLU A 94 17.54 -38.07 -0.46
CA GLU A 94 18.92 -38.34 -0.03
C GLU A 94 19.08 -39.76 0.51
N LYS A 95 18.20 -40.19 1.43
CA LYS A 95 18.19 -41.57 1.95
C LYS A 95 18.03 -42.61 0.84
N LYS A 96 17.11 -42.39 -0.10
CA LYS A 96 16.92 -43.28 -1.27
C LYS A 96 18.16 -43.32 -2.15
N LEU A 97 18.84 -42.20 -2.37
CA LEU A 97 20.06 -42.13 -3.16
C LEU A 97 21.22 -42.87 -2.46
N GLN A 98 21.39 -42.68 -1.16
CA GLN A 98 22.38 -43.39 -0.35
C GLN A 98 22.13 -44.90 -0.37
N ALA A 99 20.90 -45.36 -0.18
CA ALA A 99 20.56 -46.78 -0.26
C ALA A 99 20.88 -47.39 -1.64
N LYS A 100 20.62 -46.66 -2.73
CA LYS A 100 21.00 -47.08 -4.09
C LYS A 100 22.52 -47.17 -4.26
N LYS A 101 23.27 -46.19 -3.75
CA LYS A 101 24.75 -46.20 -3.79
C LYS A 101 25.31 -47.40 -3.01
N ASN A 102 24.84 -47.63 -1.79
CA ASN A 102 25.28 -48.76 -0.97
C ASN A 102 24.98 -50.11 -1.64
N LYS A 103 23.81 -50.27 -2.28
CA LYS A 103 23.48 -51.48 -3.05
C LYS A 103 24.38 -51.68 -4.26
N LEU A 104 24.79 -50.59 -4.92
CA LEU A 104 25.73 -50.65 -6.05
C LEU A 104 27.14 -51.04 -5.60
N GLU A 105 27.61 -50.49 -4.47
CA GLU A 105 28.89 -50.83 -3.83
C GLU A 105 28.94 -52.30 -3.41
N GLN A 106 27.90 -52.81 -2.74
CA GLN A 106 27.79 -54.23 -2.37
C GLN A 106 27.87 -55.16 -3.59
N LYS A 107 27.15 -54.81 -4.67
CA LYS A 107 27.17 -55.57 -5.93
C LYS A 107 28.52 -55.51 -6.66
N LYS A 108 29.36 -54.52 -6.34
CA LYS A 108 30.73 -54.37 -6.85
C LYS A 108 31.74 -55.16 -6.03
N GLN A 109 31.49 -55.36 -4.73
CA GLN A 109 32.33 -56.17 -3.83
C GLN A 109 32.04 -57.68 -3.96
N GLU A 110 30.82 -58.07 -4.35
CA GLU A 110 30.46 -59.47 -4.64
C GLU A 110 30.93 -59.95 -6.03
N LYS A 111 31.51 -59.08 -6.86
CA LYS A 111 32.07 -59.40 -8.18
C LYS A 111 33.59 -59.37 -8.14
#